data_AF-A0A1J4M9H9-F1
#
_entry.id   AF-A0A1J4M9H9-F1
#
_cell.length_a   1.000
_cell.length_b   1.000
_cell.length_c   1.000
_cell.angle_alpha   90.00
_cell.angle_beta   90.00
_cell.angle_gamma   90.00
#
_symmetry.space_group_name_H-M   'P 1'
#
loop_
_entity.id
_entity.type
_entity.pdbx_description
1 polymer ?
#
loop_
_entity_poly.entity_id
_entity_poly.type
_entity_poly.pdbx_seq_one_letter_code
_entity_poly.pdbx_strand_id
1 'polypeptide(L)'
;MDDSLEFTLEYYFEDSERGQAAIERISKDHLEKFSLLVPIRNLDINLDATFWGVISKYSRVYEENQTENKIYKYLDPLLSIKIVIQPSMLGVIDIEKIEISSKSKLGYFRKELENVFLDTQLLNFVKEVESNLGDEQGNYSEKFDFKDFKVPLRRTVVYDSELIPNISQGKKETLIIVRASANLKYCSNKTGSWHSEWKFEFPENDSQETLKWIGSIYMHSYNSECGNSHFVYKNDNIIVNIVSNKHSSKELIKDPSLFAKLSSTMISEKERYIQSKINDSVSLFKNKYIKKLRRILPINPIKFDWGRCYNSLQDPLNESILNNTNF
;
A
#
# COMPACT_ATOMS: atom_id res chain seq x y z
N MET A 1 11.31 27.13 -22.54
CA MET A 1 10.70 27.96 -21.49
C MET A 1 9.30 27.38 -21.34
N ASP A 2 9.18 26.20 -20.72
CA ASP A 2 9.29 25.93 -19.28
C ASP A 2 8.39 26.85 -18.46
N ASP A 3 7.08 26.70 -18.69
CA ASP A 3 6.03 27.04 -17.74
C ASP A 3 5.92 25.88 -16.74
N SER A 4 6.82 25.85 -15.77
CA SER A 4 6.60 25.07 -14.56
C SER A 4 5.39 25.65 -13.85
N LEU A 5 4.30 24.87 -13.78
CA LEU A 5 3.17 25.11 -12.90
C LEU A 5 3.68 25.20 -11.45
N GLU A 6 4.07 26.40 -11.02
CA GLU A 6 4.14 26.75 -9.61
C GLU A 6 2.71 26.68 -9.05
N PHE A 7 2.44 25.63 -8.30
CA PHE A 7 1.20 25.44 -7.58
C PHE A 7 1.13 26.48 -6.45
N THR A 8 0.66 27.70 -6.74
CA THR A 8 0.62 28.79 -5.77
C THR A 8 -0.52 28.57 -4.78
N LEU A 9 -0.15 28.16 -3.56
CA LEU A 9 -1.03 27.86 -2.43
C LEU A 9 -1.65 29.09 -1.76
N GLU A 10 -1.41 30.28 -2.30
CA GLU A 10 -1.81 31.58 -1.74
C GLU A 10 -3.34 31.71 -1.56
N TYR A 11 -4.15 30.91 -2.25
CA TYR A 11 -5.61 31.06 -2.23
C TYR A 11 -6.31 30.58 -0.95
N TYR A 12 -5.64 29.85 -0.05
CA TYR A 12 -6.26 29.28 1.16
C TYR A 12 -5.59 29.63 2.48
N PHE A 13 -4.38 30.18 2.47
CA PHE A 13 -3.65 30.52 3.69
C PHE A 13 -3.12 31.95 3.59
N GLU A 14 -3.53 32.81 4.52
CA GLU A 14 -3.03 34.20 4.66
C GLU A 14 -1.52 34.25 5.00
N ASP A 15 -0.94 33.10 5.37
CA ASP A 15 0.45 32.89 5.71
C ASP A 15 0.97 31.66 4.92
N SER A 16 1.78 31.92 3.90
CA SER A 16 2.30 30.91 2.96
C SER A 16 3.20 29.88 3.65
N GLU A 17 3.90 30.24 4.73
CA GLU A 17 4.74 29.33 5.49
C GLU A 17 3.89 28.32 6.27
N ARG A 18 2.79 28.79 6.88
CA ARG A 18 1.81 27.90 7.55
C ARG A 18 1.11 26.97 6.57
N GLY A 19 0.76 27.47 5.38
CA GLY A 19 0.17 26.66 4.32
C GLY A 19 1.07 25.52 3.89
N GLN A 20 2.35 25.82 3.63
CA GLN A 20 3.33 24.79 3.26
C GLN A 20 3.53 23.77 4.39
N ALA A 21 3.67 24.20 5.65
CA ALA A 21 3.83 23.29 6.79
C ALA A 21 2.64 22.33 6.96
N ALA A 22 1.41 22.82 6.74
CA ALA A 22 0.21 21.99 6.79
C ALA A 22 0.22 20.89 5.71
N ILE A 23 0.65 21.23 4.49
CA ILE A 23 0.73 20.28 3.38
C ILE A 23 1.81 19.25 3.63
N GLU A 24 3.00 19.66 4.07
CA GLU A 24 4.04 18.69 4.42
C GLU A 24 3.54 17.70 5.47
N ARG A 25 2.84 18.19 6.51
CA ARG A 25 2.25 17.32 7.53
C ARG A 25 1.22 16.35 6.94
N ILE A 26 0.27 16.84 6.14
CA ILE A 26 -0.79 16.01 5.54
C ILE A 26 -0.21 14.98 4.58
N SER A 27 0.72 15.39 3.71
CA SER A 27 1.39 14.51 2.75
C SER A 27 2.22 13.46 3.47
N LYS A 28 2.94 13.83 4.54
CA LYS A 28 3.68 12.89 5.38
C LYS A 28 2.75 11.89 6.07
N ASP A 29 1.67 12.37 6.69
CA ASP A 29 0.66 11.50 7.33
C ASP A 29 0.02 10.54 6.30
N HIS A 30 -0.19 10.99 5.06
CA HIS A 30 -0.71 10.17 3.97
C HIS A 30 0.28 9.08 3.53
N LEU A 31 1.55 9.44 3.30
CA LEU A 31 2.63 8.50 2.99
C LEU A 31 2.75 7.40 4.04
N GLU A 32 2.84 7.80 5.32
CA GLU A 32 3.06 6.89 6.45
C GLU A 32 1.86 5.99 6.74
N LYS A 33 0.64 6.55 6.69
CA LYS A 33 -0.59 5.82 6.99
C LYS A 33 -0.86 4.69 5.99
N PHE A 34 -0.50 4.92 4.74
CA PHE A 34 -0.75 3.97 3.66
C PHE A 34 0.50 3.22 3.21
N SER A 35 1.63 3.34 3.91
CA SER A 35 2.85 2.62 3.55
C SER A 35 3.19 2.76 2.05
N LEU A 36 3.21 4.00 1.54
CA LEU A 36 3.24 4.24 0.10
C LEU A 36 4.57 3.85 -0.53
N LEU A 37 4.48 3.40 -1.79
CA LEU A 37 5.64 3.13 -2.63
C LEU A 37 6.14 4.44 -3.24
N VAL A 38 7.41 4.77 -3.01
CA VAL A 38 8.06 5.93 -3.63
C VAL A 38 9.11 5.47 -4.62
N PRO A 39 9.18 6.07 -5.82
CA PRO A 39 10.22 5.74 -6.78
C PRO A 39 11.55 6.29 -6.28
N ILE A 40 12.54 5.43 -6.19
CA ILE A 40 13.91 5.79 -5.91
C ILE A 40 14.66 5.73 -7.25
N ARG A 41 15.09 6.89 -7.72
CA ARG A 41 15.99 7.01 -8.87
C ARG A 41 17.40 6.79 -8.36
N ASN A 42 18.15 5.95 -9.04
CA ASN A 42 19.54 5.68 -8.68
C ASN A 42 20.35 6.98 -8.78
N LEU A 43 20.82 7.53 -7.66
CA LEU A 43 21.53 8.82 -7.65
C LEU A 43 23.02 8.68 -8.04
N ASP A 44 23.58 7.47 -7.93
CA ASP A 44 25.03 7.22 -8.09
C ASP A 44 25.43 6.29 -9.24
N ILE A 45 24.47 5.64 -9.93
CA ILE A 45 24.78 4.70 -11.00
C ILE A 45 24.09 5.17 -12.28
N ASN A 46 24.85 5.29 -13.38
CA ASN A 46 24.38 5.60 -14.74
C ASN A 46 23.43 4.53 -15.33
N LEU A 47 22.57 3.93 -14.51
CA LEU A 47 21.56 2.96 -14.87
C LEU A 47 20.19 3.60 -14.65
N ASP A 48 19.36 3.62 -15.68
CA ASP A 48 17.94 4.04 -15.67
C ASP A 48 17.03 3.11 -14.82
N ALA A 49 17.58 2.41 -13.82
CA ALA A 49 16.84 1.51 -12.96
C ALA A 49 16.10 2.31 -11.86
N THR A 50 14.77 2.38 -11.98
CA THR A 50 13.90 2.87 -10.90
C THR A 50 13.50 1.69 -10.01
N PHE A 51 13.82 1.77 -8.72
CA PHE A 51 13.31 0.84 -7.72
C PHE A 51 12.32 1.54 -6.78
N TRP A 52 11.63 0.79 -5.93
CA TRP A 52 10.56 1.33 -5.08
C TRP A 52 10.91 1.17 -3.60
N GLY A 53 10.98 2.30 -2.91
CA GLY A 53 11.06 2.35 -1.45
C GLY A 53 9.68 2.27 -0.80
N VAL A 54 9.60 1.79 0.44
CA VAL A 54 8.37 1.83 1.24
C VAL A 54 8.50 2.92 2.31
N ILE A 55 7.62 3.91 2.25
CA ILE A 55 7.52 4.93 3.29
C ILE A 55 6.45 4.52 4.28
N SER A 56 6.83 4.15 5.50
CA SER A 56 5.90 3.72 6.54
C SER A 56 6.14 4.49 7.84
N LYS A 57 5.13 4.56 8.71
CA LYS A 57 5.28 5.13 10.05
C LYS A 57 6.40 4.46 10.88
N TYR A 58 6.73 3.21 10.58
CA TYR A 58 7.77 2.48 11.29
C TYR A 58 9.17 2.82 10.80
N SER A 59 9.35 3.21 9.53
CA SER A 59 10.69 3.52 9.00
C SER A 59 11.21 4.90 9.36
N ARG A 60 10.38 5.77 9.96
CA ARG A 60 10.75 7.16 10.21
C ARG A 60 11.92 7.27 11.19
N VAL A 61 12.96 7.98 10.75
CA VAL A 61 14.08 8.37 11.61
C VAL A 61 13.70 9.67 12.34
N TYR A 62 13.74 9.64 13.66
CA TYR A 62 13.53 10.82 14.50
C TYR A 62 14.89 11.39 14.91
N GLU A 63 15.28 12.52 14.34
CA GLU A 63 16.46 13.26 14.78
C GLU A 63 16.04 14.28 15.86
N GLU A 64 16.75 14.33 16.98
CA GLU A 64 16.36 15.06 18.22
C GLU A 64 16.19 16.59 18.05
N ASN A 65 16.59 17.17 16.91
CA ASN A 65 16.53 18.62 16.64
C ASN A 65 15.63 19.01 15.46
N GLN A 66 14.78 18.12 14.92
CA GLN A 66 13.95 18.42 13.76
C GLN A 66 12.54 18.93 14.12
N THR A 67 12.44 20.15 14.63
CA THR A 67 11.15 20.85 14.74
C THR A 67 10.77 21.62 13.47
N GLU A 68 11.70 21.85 12.53
CA GLU A 68 11.49 22.76 11.39
C GLU A 68 11.78 22.14 10.01
N ASN A 69 12.28 20.91 9.93
CA ASN A 69 12.63 20.31 8.63
C ASN A 69 11.40 19.76 7.91
N LYS A 70 11.14 20.31 6.72
CA LYS A 70 10.18 19.79 5.70
C LYS A 70 10.67 18.49 5.04
N ILE A 71 11.88 18.05 5.39
CA ILE A 71 12.57 16.89 4.85
C ILE A 71 12.53 15.78 5.91
N TYR A 72 12.08 14.59 5.51
CA TYR A 72 11.93 13.43 6.36
C TYR A 72 12.80 12.28 5.86
N LYS A 73 13.32 11.48 6.79
CA LYS A 73 14.18 10.34 6.49
C LYS A 73 13.50 9.03 6.89
N TYR A 74 13.56 8.04 6.02
CA TYR A 74 12.94 6.73 6.21
C TYR A 74 13.92 5.60 5.94
N LEU A 75 14.07 4.67 6.88
CA LEU A 75 14.94 3.51 6.74
C LEU A 75 14.37 2.48 5.76
N ASP A 76 15.22 1.96 4.87
CA ASP A 76 14.99 0.70 4.13
C ASP A 76 16.10 -0.30 4.52
N PRO A 77 15.81 -1.24 5.45
CA PRO A 77 16.79 -2.19 5.93
C PRO A 77 17.29 -3.19 4.88
N LEU A 78 16.50 -3.50 3.86
CA LEU A 78 16.91 -4.45 2.84
C LEU A 78 17.97 -3.82 1.93
N LEU A 79 17.78 -2.55 1.60
CA LEU A 79 18.70 -1.82 0.73
C LEU A 79 19.85 -1.15 1.49
N SER A 80 19.83 -1.19 2.84
CA SER A 80 20.81 -0.52 3.69
C SER A 80 20.94 0.97 3.38
N ILE A 81 19.80 1.65 3.26
CA ILE A 81 19.72 3.08 2.99
C ILE A 81 18.71 3.81 3.90
N LYS A 82 18.85 5.13 3.98
CA LYS A 82 17.77 6.05 4.35
C LYS A 82 17.30 6.78 3.11
N ILE A 83 16.00 6.76 2.89
CA ILE A 83 15.30 7.50 1.85
C ILE A 83 14.98 8.87 2.41
N VAL A 84 15.53 9.91 1.81
CA VAL A 84 15.27 11.30 2.18
C VAL A 84 14.19 11.84 1.25
N ILE A 85 13.07 12.30 1.80
CA ILE A 85 11.90 12.74 1.04
C ILE A 85 11.39 14.09 1.55
N GLN A 86 10.97 14.93 0.60
CA GLN A 86 10.05 16.02 0.87
C GLN A 86 8.62 15.54 0.57
N PRO A 87 7.77 15.33 1.59
CA PRO A 87 6.46 14.71 1.43
C PRO A 87 5.55 15.37 0.40
N SER A 88 5.50 16.70 0.36
CA SER A 88 4.66 17.44 -0.59
C SER A 88 5.05 17.22 -2.05
N MET A 89 6.33 16.96 -2.33
CA MET A 89 6.82 16.69 -3.68
C MET A 89 6.66 15.23 -4.09
N LEU A 90 6.33 14.34 -3.14
CA LEU A 90 6.28 12.88 -3.33
C LEU A 90 7.52 12.30 -4.02
N GLY A 91 8.65 13.01 -3.90
CA GLY A 91 9.90 12.72 -4.59
C GLY A 91 11.02 12.45 -3.59
N VAL A 92 11.80 11.40 -3.84
CA VAL A 92 13.04 11.14 -3.12
C VAL A 92 14.05 12.20 -3.54
N ILE A 93 14.52 12.98 -2.58
CA ILE A 93 15.46 14.09 -2.80
C ILE A 93 16.91 13.68 -2.57
N ASP A 94 17.14 12.65 -1.73
CA ASP A 94 18.47 12.12 -1.43
C ASP A 94 18.38 10.69 -0.88
N ILE A 95 19.51 9.98 -0.86
CA ILE A 95 19.66 8.62 -0.33
C ILE A 95 20.96 8.55 0.49
N GLU A 96 20.84 8.23 1.78
CA GLU A 96 22.02 8.02 2.63
C GLU A 96 22.28 6.52 2.79
N LYS A 97 23.48 6.03 2.46
CA LYS A 97 23.88 4.65 2.78
C LYS A 97 24.09 4.50 4.28
N ILE A 98 23.67 3.36 4.83
CA ILE A 98 23.83 3.04 6.25
C ILE A 98 24.40 1.64 6.43
N GLU A 99 25.10 1.44 7.54
CA GLU A 99 25.52 0.10 7.95
C GLU A 99 24.44 -0.51 8.83
N ILE A 100 23.99 -1.71 8.46
CA ILE A 100 22.99 -2.47 9.21
C ILE A 100 23.66 -3.70 9.77
N SER A 101 23.81 -3.73 11.09
CA SER A 101 24.33 -4.91 11.79
C SER A 101 23.42 -6.11 11.51
N SER A 102 23.98 -7.13 10.89
CA SER A 102 23.29 -8.39 10.59
C SER A 102 23.69 -9.53 11.55
N LYS A 103 24.51 -9.23 12.56
CA LYS A 103 25.10 -10.24 13.46
C LYS A 103 24.22 -10.55 14.67
N SER A 104 23.17 -9.77 14.91
CA SER A 104 22.25 -10.00 16.03
C SER A 104 21.23 -11.09 15.71
N LYS A 105 20.70 -11.73 16.76
CA LYS A 105 19.63 -12.72 16.65
C LYS A 105 18.45 -12.14 15.86
N LEU A 106 18.00 -10.94 16.23
CA LEU A 106 16.83 -10.31 15.61
C LEU A 106 17.10 -9.93 14.14
N GLY A 107 18.33 -9.48 13.83
CA GLY A 107 18.80 -9.25 12.48
C GLY A 107 18.74 -10.50 11.58
N TYR A 108 19.04 -11.69 12.11
CA TYR A 108 18.89 -12.95 11.36
C TYR A 108 17.42 -13.25 11.03
N PHE A 109 16.50 -13.08 11.99
CA PHE A 109 15.06 -13.26 11.73
C PHE A 109 14.55 -12.26 10.67
N ARG A 110 14.95 -10.99 10.76
CA ARG A 110 14.61 -9.98 9.77
C ARG A 110 15.08 -10.39 8.37
N LYS A 111 16.35 -10.76 8.23
CA LYS A 111 16.93 -11.13 6.93
C LYS A 111 16.26 -12.37 6.32
N GLU A 112 15.97 -13.39 7.12
CA GLU A 112 15.26 -14.58 6.62
C GLU A 112 13.83 -14.25 6.16
N LEU A 113 13.12 -13.38 6.88
CA LEU A 113 11.80 -12.91 6.44
C LEU A 113 11.90 -12.10 5.14
N GLU A 114 12.84 -11.16 5.05
CA GLU A 114 13.10 -10.41 3.81
C GLU A 114 13.36 -11.35 2.63
N ASN A 115 14.23 -12.35 2.83
CA ASN A 115 14.59 -13.33 1.80
C ASN A 115 13.39 -14.13 1.28
N VAL A 116 12.49 -14.54 2.17
CA VAL A 116 11.31 -15.34 1.79
C VAL A 116 10.23 -14.50 1.10
N PHE A 117 10.17 -13.20 1.40
CA PHE A 117 9.24 -12.26 0.78
C PHE A 117 9.83 -11.49 -0.41
N LEU A 118 11.11 -11.69 -0.74
CA LEU A 118 11.75 -11.12 -1.92
C LEU A 118 11.00 -11.58 -3.18
N ASP A 119 10.49 -10.60 -3.92
CA ASP A 119 9.97 -10.84 -5.25
C ASP A 119 11.10 -11.35 -6.13
N THR A 120 10.91 -12.45 -6.87
CA THR A 120 11.93 -13.04 -7.75
C THR A 120 12.54 -12.01 -8.71
N GLN A 121 11.77 -11.00 -9.13
CA GLN A 121 12.26 -9.93 -9.99
C GLN A 121 13.15 -8.91 -9.25
N LEU A 122 12.78 -8.56 -8.01
CA LEU A 122 13.62 -7.74 -7.15
C LEU A 122 14.88 -8.49 -6.70
N LEU A 123 14.76 -9.80 -6.48
CA LEU A 123 15.87 -10.69 -6.16
C LEU A 123 16.90 -10.74 -7.29
N ASN A 124 16.45 -10.74 -8.55
CA ASN A 124 17.36 -10.67 -9.70
C ASN A 124 18.06 -9.31 -9.76
N PHE A 125 17.35 -8.20 -9.53
CA PHE A 125 17.95 -6.86 -9.47
C PHE A 125 18.98 -6.73 -8.33
N VAL A 126 18.64 -7.16 -7.10
CA VAL A 126 19.55 -7.10 -5.95
C VAL A 126 20.79 -7.96 -6.21
N LYS A 127 20.63 -9.16 -6.79
CA LYS A 127 21.75 -10.03 -7.16
C LYS A 127 22.64 -9.42 -8.24
N GLU A 128 22.06 -8.77 -9.25
CA GLU A 128 22.82 -8.05 -10.28
C GLU A 128 23.61 -6.89 -9.66
N VAL A 129 23.00 -6.13 -8.73
CA VAL A 129 23.69 -5.04 -8.03
C VAL A 129 24.81 -5.56 -7.12
N GLU A 130 24.59 -6.66 -6.38
CA GLU A 130 25.60 -7.28 -5.52
C GLU A 130 26.75 -7.92 -6.31
N SER A 131 26.48 -8.53 -7.47
CA SER A 131 27.53 -9.11 -8.33
C SER A 131 28.37 -8.06 -9.05
N ASN A 132 27.77 -6.92 -9.41
CA ASN A 132 28.42 -5.86 -10.19
C ASN A 132 29.21 -4.86 -9.34
N LEU A 133 29.16 -4.97 -8.01
CA LEU A 133 30.09 -4.28 -7.11
C LEU A 133 31.43 -5.05 -6.94
N GLY A 134 31.53 -6.25 -7.53
CA GLY A 134 32.67 -7.14 -7.39
C GLY A 134 33.66 -7.20 -8.54
N ASP A 135 33.30 -6.86 -9.79
CA ASP A 135 34.21 -7.00 -10.93
C ASP A 135 33.95 -5.99 -12.07
N GLU A 136 35.01 -5.75 -12.83
CA GLU A 136 35.27 -4.67 -13.77
C GLU A 136 34.27 -4.48 -14.94
N GLN A 137 34.11 -3.20 -15.33
CA GLN A 137 33.81 -2.69 -16.68
C GLN A 137 33.01 -3.59 -17.64
N GLY A 138 31.73 -3.80 -17.35
CA GLY A 138 30.75 -4.31 -18.32
C GLY A 138 29.91 -3.17 -18.90
N ASN A 139 29.90 -3.04 -20.23
CA ASN A 139 29.00 -2.14 -20.97
C ASN A 139 27.60 -2.77 -21.01
N TYR A 140 26.67 -2.33 -20.15
CA TYR A 140 25.31 -2.87 -20.07
C TYR A 140 24.32 -1.99 -20.83
N SER A 141 24.25 -2.17 -22.15
CA SER A 141 23.20 -1.60 -23.00
C SER A 141 22.22 -2.68 -23.44
N GLU A 142 21.54 -3.32 -22.50
CA GLU A 142 20.21 -3.87 -22.76
C GLU A 142 19.21 -2.99 -22.01
N LYS A 143 18.47 -2.21 -22.80
CA LYS A 143 17.43 -1.30 -22.34
C LYS A 143 16.37 -2.08 -21.55
N PHE A 144 16.37 -1.92 -20.24
CA PHE A 144 15.24 -2.27 -19.39
C PHE A 144 14.12 -1.23 -19.61
N ASP A 145 13.13 -1.55 -20.44
CA ASP A 145 11.95 -0.68 -20.63
C ASP A 145 10.83 -1.10 -19.65
N PHE A 146 10.65 -0.31 -18.58
CA PHE A 146 9.62 -0.54 -17.55
C PHE A 146 8.19 -0.45 -18.09
N LYS A 147 7.98 0.01 -19.33
CA LYS A 147 6.64 0.12 -19.95
C LYS A 147 5.98 -1.24 -20.22
N ASP A 148 6.76 -2.31 -20.28
CA ASP A 148 6.25 -3.67 -20.49
C ASP A 148 5.86 -4.41 -19.21
N PHE A 149 5.92 -3.75 -18.03
CA PHE A 149 5.60 -4.37 -16.75
C PHE A 149 4.11 -4.69 -16.57
N LYS A 150 3.74 -5.83 -17.15
CA LYS A 150 3.13 -7.03 -16.55
C LYS A 150 2.72 -7.10 -15.06
N VAL A 151 3.50 -6.52 -14.14
CA VAL A 151 3.51 -6.95 -12.73
C VAL A 151 3.19 -5.76 -11.82
N PRO A 152 2.30 -5.91 -10.80
CA PRO A 152 2.09 -4.87 -9.81
C PRO A 152 3.41 -4.47 -9.15
N LEU A 153 3.60 -3.18 -8.90
CA LEU A 153 4.67 -2.69 -8.05
C LEU A 153 4.47 -3.32 -6.69
N ARG A 154 5.39 -4.16 -6.20
CA ARG A 154 5.29 -4.79 -4.88
C ARG A 154 6.60 -4.66 -4.15
N ARG A 155 6.52 -4.34 -2.87
CA ARG A 155 7.69 -4.26 -2.00
C ARG A 155 7.32 -4.77 -0.61
N THR A 156 8.22 -5.54 -0.02
CA THR A 156 8.15 -5.97 1.37
C THR A 156 9.40 -5.47 2.07
N VAL A 157 9.22 -4.80 3.21
CA VAL A 157 10.30 -4.35 4.08
C VAL A 157 10.02 -4.90 5.48
N VAL A 158 11.07 -5.38 6.15
CA VAL A 158 10.97 -5.90 7.50
C VAL A 158 11.78 -5.01 8.42
N TYR A 159 11.16 -4.54 9.49
CA TYR A 159 11.78 -3.74 10.54
C TYR A 159 11.94 -4.57 11.80
N ASP A 160 12.96 -4.25 12.57
CA ASP A 160 13.21 -4.86 13.86
C ASP A 160 13.47 -3.79 14.93
N SER A 161 13.23 -4.16 16.19
CA SER A 161 13.34 -3.23 17.33
C SER A 161 14.79 -2.87 17.70
N GLU A 162 15.80 -3.52 17.13
CA GLU A 162 17.20 -3.07 17.31
C GLU A 162 17.52 -1.90 16.36
N LEU A 163 16.98 -1.94 15.13
CA LEU A 163 17.09 -0.83 14.18
C LEU A 163 16.18 0.34 14.53
N ILE A 164 14.97 0.05 15.00
CA ILE A 164 13.96 1.07 15.30
C ILE A 164 13.36 0.78 16.68
N PRO A 165 14.01 1.25 17.77
CA PRO A 165 13.59 0.95 19.14
C PRO A 165 12.12 1.28 19.43
N ASN A 166 11.57 2.31 18.78
CA ASN A 166 10.20 2.78 19.03
C ASN A 166 9.10 1.83 18.53
N ILE A 167 9.42 0.75 17.79
CA ILE A 167 8.41 -0.20 17.34
C ILE A 167 8.03 -1.23 18.43
N SER A 168 8.89 -1.39 19.44
CA SER A 168 8.62 -2.28 20.56
C SER A 168 7.69 -1.61 21.58
N GLN A 169 6.78 -2.40 22.16
CA GLN A 169 6.04 -1.97 23.33
C GLN A 169 6.79 -2.46 24.57
N GLY A 170 7.49 -1.54 25.24
CA GLY A 170 8.34 -1.87 26.39
C GLY A 170 9.71 -2.41 25.95
N LYS A 171 10.22 -3.44 26.65
CA LYS A 171 11.54 -4.04 26.38
C LYS A 171 11.49 -5.28 25.47
N LYS A 172 10.41 -5.47 24.71
CA LYS A 172 10.21 -6.67 23.89
C LYS A 172 10.93 -6.59 22.56
N GLU A 173 11.64 -7.66 22.20
CA GLU A 173 12.09 -7.85 20.81
C GLU A 173 10.87 -7.91 19.89
N THR A 174 10.88 -7.11 18.81
CA THR A 174 9.72 -6.96 17.92
C THR A 174 10.15 -6.97 16.46
N LEU A 175 9.38 -7.65 15.62
CA LEU A 175 9.48 -7.63 14.16
C LEU A 175 8.22 -7.03 13.55
N ILE A 176 8.39 -6.23 12.50
CA ILE A 176 7.30 -5.68 11.72
C ILE A 176 7.55 -5.95 10.25
N ILE A 177 6.59 -6.58 9.57
CA ILE A 177 6.60 -6.74 8.11
C ILE A 177 5.63 -5.71 7.54
N VAL A 178 6.12 -4.87 6.64
CA VAL A 178 5.29 -3.95 5.84
C VAL A 178 5.35 -4.40 4.40
N ARG A 179 4.18 -4.66 3.81
CA ARG A 179 4.04 -5.05 2.41
C ARG A 179 3.15 -4.03 1.73
N ALA A 180 3.67 -3.43 0.67
CA ALA A 180 2.95 -2.45 -0.12
C ALA A 180 2.92 -2.92 -1.57
N SER A 181 1.78 -2.76 -2.21
CA SER A 181 1.67 -2.97 -3.63
C SER A 181 0.75 -1.96 -4.30
N ALA A 182 1.12 -1.55 -5.49
CA ALA A 182 0.35 -0.66 -6.34
C ALA A 182 0.25 -1.27 -7.74
N ASN A 183 -0.96 -1.30 -8.28
CA ASN A 183 -1.18 -1.57 -9.68
C ASN A 183 -1.33 -0.23 -10.41
N LEU A 184 -0.28 0.18 -11.12
CA LEU A 184 -0.29 1.37 -11.98
C LEU A 184 -0.75 1.05 -13.40
N LYS A 185 -1.19 -0.18 -13.70
CA LYS A 185 -1.70 -0.50 -15.04
C LYS A 185 -3.10 0.02 -15.26
N TYR A 186 -3.29 0.43 -16.52
CA TYR A 186 -4.53 0.84 -17.19
C TYR A 186 -4.91 2.29 -16.95
N CYS A 187 -4.22 3.18 -17.69
CA CYS A 187 -4.64 4.55 -17.94
C CYS A 187 -4.65 5.42 -16.66
N SER A 188 -4.59 6.75 -16.77
CA SER A 188 -4.75 7.67 -15.63
C SER A 188 -6.06 7.49 -14.84
N ASN A 189 -6.96 6.62 -15.33
CA ASN A 189 -8.34 6.52 -14.89
C ASN A 189 -8.61 5.29 -14.02
N LYS A 190 -7.64 4.39 -13.78
CA LYS A 190 -7.79 3.27 -12.85
C LYS A 190 -6.53 3.05 -12.03
N THR A 191 -6.68 2.97 -10.73
CA THR A 191 -5.57 2.64 -9.83
C THR A 191 -6.04 1.70 -8.73
N GLY A 192 -5.10 0.95 -8.17
CA GLY A 192 -5.38 0.08 -7.04
C GLY A 192 -4.14 -0.11 -6.19
N SER A 193 -4.32 -0.14 -4.87
CA SER A 193 -3.27 -0.42 -3.92
C SER A 193 -3.72 -1.42 -2.86
N TRP A 194 -2.74 -2.16 -2.36
CA TRP A 194 -2.88 -3.11 -1.27
C TRP A 194 -1.71 -2.93 -0.32
N HIS A 195 -2.03 -2.79 0.95
CA HIS A 195 -1.08 -2.57 2.03
C HIS A 195 -1.40 -3.53 3.16
N SER A 196 -0.38 -4.22 3.66
CA SER A 196 -0.51 -5.08 4.83
C SER A 196 0.65 -4.87 5.78
N GLU A 197 0.35 -4.69 7.05
CA GLU A 197 1.32 -4.61 8.13
C GLU A 197 1.13 -5.83 9.03
N TRP A 198 2.22 -6.45 9.46
CA TRP A 198 2.20 -7.57 10.40
C TRP A 198 3.22 -7.32 11.50
N LYS A 199 2.79 -7.42 12.77
CA LYS A 199 3.64 -7.26 13.95
C LYS A 199 3.77 -8.57 14.69
N PHE A 200 4.99 -8.90 15.09
CA PHE A 200 5.32 -10.02 15.96
C PHE A 200 6.12 -9.52 17.15
N GLU A 201 5.69 -9.87 18.35
CA GLU A 201 6.44 -9.63 19.58
C GLU A 201 6.97 -10.98 20.08
N PHE A 202 8.26 -11.04 20.37
CA PHE A 202 8.84 -12.23 20.95
C PHE A 202 8.30 -12.44 22.38
N PRO A 203 7.99 -13.68 22.76
CA PRO A 203 7.60 -13.99 24.13
C PRO A 203 8.75 -13.70 25.10
N GLU A 204 8.48 -12.93 26.16
CA GLU A 204 9.43 -12.71 27.26
C GLU A 204 9.61 -13.97 28.12
N ASN A 205 8.55 -14.79 28.19
CA ASN A 205 8.54 -16.02 28.97
C ASN A 205 8.26 -17.22 28.06
N ASP A 206 8.96 -18.30 28.38
CA ASP A 206 8.89 -19.62 27.78
C ASP A 206 7.52 -20.34 27.94
N SER A 207 6.51 -19.67 28.49
CA SER A 207 5.19 -20.24 28.76
C SER A 207 4.18 -20.08 27.61
N GLN A 208 4.49 -19.30 26.57
CA GLN A 208 3.58 -19.16 25.43
C GLN A 208 3.59 -20.41 24.54
N GLU A 209 2.43 -21.06 24.44
CA GLU A 209 2.23 -22.23 23.59
C GLU A 209 2.14 -21.88 22.10
N THR A 210 1.76 -20.64 21.75
CA THR A 210 1.51 -20.21 20.35
C THR A 210 2.17 -18.88 20.03
N LEU A 211 2.88 -18.83 18.90
CA LEU A 211 3.43 -17.62 18.31
C LEU A 211 2.37 -16.92 17.45
N LYS A 212 2.24 -15.60 17.57
CA LYS A 212 1.14 -14.85 16.94
C LYS A 212 1.66 -13.63 16.20
N TRP A 213 1.27 -13.53 14.93
CA TRP A 213 1.31 -12.28 14.18
C TRP A 213 -0.02 -11.55 14.35
N ILE A 214 0.06 -10.25 14.60
CA ILE A 214 -1.10 -9.35 14.58
C ILE A 214 -0.94 -8.44 13.38
N GLY A 215 -1.90 -8.49 12.46
CA GLY A 215 -1.84 -7.77 11.21
C GLY A 215 -2.97 -6.78 10.99
N SER A 216 -2.75 -5.93 10.01
CA SER A 216 -3.77 -5.07 9.42
C SER A 216 -3.64 -5.08 7.90
N ILE A 217 -4.76 -4.95 7.21
CA ILE A 217 -4.81 -4.87 5.74
C ILE A 217 -5.66 -3.67 5.36
N TYR A 218 -5.13 -2.86 4.44
CA TYR A 218 -5.82 -1.77 3.78
C TYR A 218 -5.77 -1.94 2.27
N MET A 219 -6.90 -1.74 1.61
CA MET A 219 -7.00 -1.73 0.15
C MET A 219 -7.73 -0.49 -0.30
N HIS A 220 -7.26 0.08 -1.39
CA HIS A 220 -7.97 1.15 -2.09
C HIS A 220 -7.94 0.86 -3.58
N SER A 221 -9.08 0.97 -4.25
CA SER A 221 -9.11 1.08 -5.71
C SER A 221 -9.95 2.26 -6.14
N TYR A 222 -9.58 2.80 -7.29
CA TYR A 222 -10.17 3.97 -7.91
C TYR A 222 -10.41 3.69 -9.38
N ASN A 223 -11.56 4.11 -9.89
CA ASN A 223 -11.90 4.06 -11.30
C ASN A 223 -12.71 5.31 -11.70
N SER A 224 -12.17 6.06 -12.64
CA SER A 224 -12.75 7.27 -13.22
C SER A 224 -13.09 7.21 -14.70
N GLU A 225 -12.96 6.06 -15.36
CA GLU A 225 -13.29 5.94 -16.79
C GLU A 225 -14.74 6.33 -17.12
N CYS A 226 -15.67 6.08 -16.19
CA CYS A 226 -17.10 6.38 -16.35
C CYS A 226 -17.72 7.02 -15.10
N GLY A 227 -16.96 7.84 -14.36
CA GLY A 227 -17.44 8.51 -13.15
C GLY A 227 -16.35 8.72 -12.11
N ASN A 228 -16.69 8.60 -10.84
CA ASN A 228 -15.72 8.59 -9.75
C ASN A 228 -16.08 7.51 -8.74
N SER A 229 -15.52 6.32 -8.91
CA SER A 229 -15.83 5.15 -8.09
C SER A 229 -14.61 4.70 -7.29
N HIS A 230 -14.84 4.47 -6.00
CA HIS A 230 -13.81 4.03 -5.08
C HIS A 230 -14.26 2.75 -4.36
N PHE A 231 -13.33 1.83 -4.16
CA PHE A 231 -13.47 0.74 -3.20
C PHE A 231 -12.42 0.94 -2.11
N VAL A 232 -12.86 0.99 -0.85
CA VAL A 232 -11.98 1.13 0.31
C VAL A 232 -12.27 -0.01 1.27
N TYR A 233 -11.24 -0.73 1.67
CA TYR A 233 -11.33 -1.81 2.65
C TYR A 233 -10.25 -1.64 3.71
N LYS A 234 -10.64 -1.82 4.97
CA LYS A 234 -9.74 -1.82 6.11
C LYS A 234 -10.12 -2.96 7.05
N ASN A 235 -9.14 -3.73 7.50
CA ASN A 235 -9.30 -4.78 8.48
C ASN A 235 -8.10 -4.80 9.40
N ASP A 236 -8.35 -4.55 10.68
CA ASP A 236 -7.32 -4.43 11.72
C ASP A 236 -7.41 -5.62 12.68
N ASN A 237 -6.34 -5.86 13.45
CA ASN A 237 -6.27 -6.93 14.46
C ASN A 237 -6.47 -8.34 13.89
N ILE A 238 -5.98 -8.58 12.68
CA ILE A 238 -5.98 -9.89 12.04
C ILE A 238 -4.97 -10.78 12.75
N ILE A 239 -5.42 -11.86 13.38
CA ILE A 239 -4.52 -12.79 14.07
C ILE A 239 -4.13 -13.94 13.15
N VAL A 240 -2.83 -14.21 13.07
CA VAL A 240 -2.24 -15.39 12.44
C VAL A 240 -1.41 -16.13 13.47
N ASN A 241 -1.80 -17.37 13.78
CA ASN A 241 -1.03 -18.23 14.66
C ASN A 241 -0.01 -19.00 13.80
N ILE A 242 1.25 -18.99 14.20
CA ILE A 242 2.28 -19.81 13.58
C ILE A 242 2.19 -21.19 14.22
N VAL A 243 1.79 -22.19 13.43
CA VAL A 243 1.62 -23.58 13.86
C VAL A 243 2.53 -24.49 13.05
N SER A 244 3.15 -25.44 13.73
CA SER A 244 3.96 -26.51 13.14
C SER A 244 3.58 -27.84 13.75
N ASN A 245 3.42 -28.87 12.91
CA ASN A 245 3.12 -30.22 13.37
C ASN A 245 4.35 -30.93 13.96
N LYS A 246 5.55 -30.37 13.76
CA LYS A 246 6.83 -31.01 14.11
C LYS A 246 7.64 -30.26 15.15
N HIS A 247 7.35 -28.97 15.35
CA HIS A 247 8.16 -28.08 16.18
C HIS A 247 7.25 -27.29 17.11
N SER A 248 7.63 -27.25 18.38
CA SER A 248 7.03 -26.36 19.37
C SER A 248 7.37 -24.90 19.07
N SER A 249 6.57 -23.98 19.61
CA SER A 249 6.82 -22.52 19.51
C SER A 249 8.23 -22.12 19.96
N LYS A 250 8.79 -22.82 20.96
CA LYS A 250 10.15 -22.59 21.46
C LYS A 250 11.25 -22.98 20.48
N GLU A 251 11.03 -24.05 19.72
CA GLU A 251 11.97 -24.49 18.70
C GLU A 251 11.93 -23.56 17.49
N LEU A 252 10.75 -23.04 17.14
CA LEU A 252 10.60 -22.07 16.05
C LEU A 252 11.35 -20.77 16.32
N ILE A 253 11.31 -20.21 17.54
CA ILE A 253 12.06 -18.98 17.88
C ILE A 253 13.58 -19.17 18.01
N LYS A 254 14.09 -20.39 17.79
CA LYS A 254 15.52 -20.70 17.71
C LYS A 254 16.00 -20.92 16.28
N ASP A 255 15.09 -21.11 15.32
CA ASP A 255 15.38 -21.33 13.91
C ASP A 255 14.77 -20.21 13.05
N PRO A 256 15.56 -19.16 12.75
CA PRO A 256 15.11 -18.02 11.94
C PRO A 256 14.55 -18.42 10.57
N SER A 257 15.15 -19.41 9.91
CA SER A 257 14.78 -19.78 8.54
C SER A 257 13.44 -20.53 8.53
N LEU A 258 13.27 -21.50 9.44
CA LEU A 258 12.01 -22.21 9.59
C LEU A 258 10.88 -21.28 10.05
N PHE A 259 11.16 -20.37 11.00
CA PHE A 259 10.20 -19.36 11.44
C PHE A 259 9.75 -18.46 10.29
N ALA A 260 10.69 -17.97 9.48
CA ALA A 260 10.40 -17.10 8.34
C ALA A 260 9.52 -17.80 7.30
N LYS A 261 9.85 -19.05 6.97
CA LYS A 261 9.08 -19.87 6.01
C LYS A 261 7.65 -20.14 6.49
N LEU A 262 7.46 -20.49 7.76
CA LEU A 262 6.12 -20.73 8.30
C LEU A 262 5.33 -19.42 8.42
N SER A 263 5.96 -18.35 8.88
CA SER A 263 5.34 -17.01 8.97
C SER A 263 4.85 -16.55 7.61
N SER A 264 5.70 -16.62 6.58
CA SER A 264 5.34 -16.18 5.23
C SER A 264 4.20 -16.98 4.63
N THR A 265 4.19 -18.29 4.83
CA THR A 265 3.13 -19.20 4.37
C THR A 265 1.81 -18.83 5.01
N MET A 266 1.78 -18.74 6.35
CA MET A 266 0.55 -18.47 7.12
C MET A 266 0.00 -17.07 6.85
N ILE A 267 0.87 -16.05 6.76
CA ILE A 267 0.49 -14.69 6.38
C ILE A 267 -0.10 -14.67 4.97
N SER A 268 0.58 -15.28 3.99
CA SER A 268 0.12 -15.29 2.60
C SER A 268 -1.19 -16.07 2.42
N GLU A 269 -1.41 -17.15 3.18
CA GLU A 269 -2.70 -17.85 3.23
C GLU A 269 -3.81 -16.97 3.80
N LYS A 270 -3.52 -16.24 4.88
CA LYS A 270 -4.50 -15.35 5.51
C LYS A 270 -4.88 -14.19 4.57
N GLU A 271 -3.92 -13.59 3.89
CA GLU A 271 -4.17 -12.54 2.90
C GLU A 271 -5.00 -13.06 1.72
N ARG A 272 -4.66 -14.24 1.17
CA ARG A 272 -5.46 -14.88 0.10
C ARG A 272 -6.88 -15.18 0.53
N TYR A 273 -7.06 -15.65 1.77
CA TYR A 273 -8.39 -15.88 2.33
C TYR A 273 -9.20 -14.58 2.42
N ILE A 274 -8.59 -13.50 2.91
CA ILE A 274 -9.23 -12.19 3.00
C ILE A 274 -9.59 -11.65 1.60
N GLN A 275 -8.68 -11.76 0.63
CA GLN A 275 -8.94 -11.39 -0.76
C GLN A 275 -10.14 -12.18 -1.33
N SER A 276 -10.20 -13.48 -1.09
CA SER A 276 -11.33 -14.32 -1.51
C SER A 276 -12.65 -13.85 -0.89
N LYS A 277 -12.66 -13.56 0.42
CA LYS A 277 -13.85 -13.04 1.11
C LYS A 277 -14.30 -11.66 0.61
N ILE A 278 -13.38 -10.81 0.20
CA ILE A 278 -13.71 -9.53 -0.42
C ILE A 278 -14.37 -9.76 -1.79
N ASN A 279 -13.84 -10.66 -2.61
CA ASN A 279 -14.43 -11.00 -3.91
C ASN A 279 -15.85 -11.59 -3.76
N ASP A 280 -16.06 -12.46 -2.78
CA ASP A 280 -17.38 -12.99 -2.42
C ASP A 280 -18.34 -11.87 -2.02
N SER A 281 -17.87 -10.93 -1.19
CA SER A 281 -18.66 -9.80 -0.69
C SER A 281 -19.06 -8.83 -1.81
N VAL A 282 -18.15 -8.52 -2.72
CA VAL A 282 -18.43 -7.68 -3.90
C VAL A 282 -19.43 -8.38 -4.82
N SER A 283 -19.28 -9.68 -5.04
CA SER A 283 -20.21 -10.49 -5.84
C SER A 283 -21.60 -10.53 -5.21
N LEU A 284 -21.68 -10.70 -3.90
CA LEU A 284 -22.94 -10.65 -3.15
C LEU A 284 -23.58 -9.27 -3.21
N PHE A 285 -22.79 -8.19 -3.09
CA PHE A 285 -23.25 -6.81 -3.25
C PHE A 285 -23.91 -6.59 -4.61
N LYS A 286 -23.20 -6.94 -5.69
CA LYS A 286 -23.69 -6.85 -7.06
C LYS A 286 -24.98 -7.64 -7.28
N ASN A 287 -25.02 -8.88 -6.83
CA ASN A 287 -26.11 -9.81 -7.17
C ASN A 287 -27.36 -9.63 -6.30
N LYS A 288 -27.21 -9.23 -5.04
CA LYS A 288 -28.31 -9.15 -4.07
C LYS A 288 -28.71 -7.72 -3.72
N TYR A 289 -27.74 -6.87 -3.41
CA TYR A 289 -28.03 -5.55 -2.83
C TYR A 289 -28.31 -4.51 -3.91
N ILE A 290 -27.54 -4.46 -5.00
CA ILE A 290 -27.80 -3.53 -6.12
C ILE A 290 -29.21 -3.74 -6.69
N LYS A 291 -29.65 -4.99 -6.87
CA LYS A 291 -30.99 -5.31 -7.40
C LYS A 291 -32.12 -4.85 -6.49
N LYS A 292 -31.87 -4.66 -5.18
CA LYS A 292 -32.85 -4.12 -4.23
C LYS A 292 -32.97 -2.58 -4.33
N LEU A 293 -31.89 -1.90 -4.72
CA LEU A 293 -31.90 -0.44 -4.87
C LEU A 293 -32.66 -0.02 -6.12
N ARG A 294 -32.36 -0.66 -7.26
CA ARG A 294 -33.05 -0.39 -8.52
C ARG A 294 -33.16 -1.67 -9.33
N ARG A 295 -34.38 -1.99 -9.71
CA ARG A 295 -34.63 -3.10 -10.64
C ARG A 295 -34.13 -2.72 -12.03
N ILE A 296 -33.56 -3.69 -12.74
CA ILE A 296 -33.16 -3.51 -14.15
C ILE A 296 -34.39 -3.26 -15.04
N LEU A 297 -35.52 -3.89 -14.70
CA LEU A 297 -36.83 -3.69 -15.31
C LEU A 297 -37.91 -3.54 -14.23
N PRO A 298 -39.07 -2.92 -14.52
CA PRO A 298 -40.20 -2.88 -13.61
C PRO A 298 -40.69 -4.27 -13.14
N ILE A 299 -41.66 -4.32 -12.23
CA ILE A 299 -42.26 -5.59 -11.76
C ILE A 299 -42.81 -6.38 -12.94
N ASN A 300 -43.57 -5.69 -13.79
CA ASN A 300 -43.85 -6.15 -15.13
C ASN A 300 -42.54 -6.01 -15.96
N PRO A 301 -41.94 -7.09 -16.51
CA PRO A 301 -40.64 -7.06 -17.17
C PRO A 301 -40.69 -6.43 -18.58
N ILE A 302 -41.47 -5.36 -18.72
CA ILE A 302 -41.63 -4.56 -19.92
C ILE A 302 -41.06 -3.17 -19.61
N LYS A 303 -40.38 -2.56 -20.58
CA LYS A 303 -39.91 -1.17 -20.44
C LYS A 303 -41.11 -0.27 -20.17
N PHE A 304 -40.87 0.80 -19.42
CA PHE A 304 -41.91 1.75 -19.08
C PHE A 304 -42.52 2.35 -20.35
N ASP A 305 -43.84 2.24 -20.49
CA ASP A 305 -44.58 2.82 -21.61
C ASP A 305 -44.96 4.26 -21.26
N TRP A 306 -44.14 5.20 -21.72
CA TRP A 306 -44.35 6.63 -21.48
C TRP A 306 -45.64 7.16 -22.11
N GLY A 307 -46.10 6.58 -23.23
CA GLY A 307 -47.30 7.04 -23.94
C GLY A 307 -48.59 6.74 -23.18
N ARG A 308 -48.69 5.54 -22.59
CA ARG A 308 -49.81 5.19 -21.69
C ARG A 308 -49.85 6.04 -20.43
N CYS A 309 -48.70 6.36 -19.85
CA CYS A 309 -48.64 7.19 -18.64
C CYS A 309 -48.97 8.67 -18.91
N TYR A 310 -48.55 9.22 -20.06
CA TYR A 310 -48.88 10.59 -20.46
C TYR A 310 -50.40 10.77 -20.67
N ASN A 311 -51.05 9.80 -21.33
CA ASN A 311 -52.51 9.83 -21.52
C ASN A 311 -53.30 9.61 -20.22
N SER A 312 -52.72 8.96 -19.20
CA SER A 312 -53.33 8.83 -17.86
C SER A 312 -53.07 10.02 -16.94
N LEU A 313 -52.11 10.89 -17.26
CA LEU A 313 -51.77 12.12 -16.52
C LEU A 313 -52.38 13.37 -17.16
N GLN A 314 -52.91 13.28 -18.39
CA GLN A 314 -53.85 14.27 -18.90
C GLN A 314 -55.14 14.18 -18.08
N ASP A 315 -55.20 15.05 -17.07
CA ASP A 315 -56.34 15.30 -16.21
C ASP A 315 -57.62 15.48 -17.05
N PRO A 316 -58.80 14.93 -16.65
CA PRO A 316 -60.11 15.21 -17.24
C PRO A 316 -60.48 16.69 -17.37
N LEU A 317 -59.67 17.62 -16.84
CA LEU A 317 -59.81 19.06 -17.06
C LEU A 317 -59.65 19.48 -18.53
N ASN A 318 -58.90 18.74 -19.35
CA ASN A 318 -58.79 19.07 -20.79
C ASN A 318 -60.05 18.75 -21.60
N GLU A 319 -60.91 17.83 -21.14
CA GLU A 319 -62.22 17.60 -21.78
C GLU A 319 -63.23 18.71 -21.44
N SER A 320 -63.01 19.48 -20.37
CA SER A 320 -63.87 20.63 -20.03
C SER A 320 -63.57 21.88 -20.86
N ILE A 321 -62.35 22.00 -21.42
CA ILE A 321 -61.92 23.18 -22.19
C ILE A 321 -62.33 23.06 -23.66
N LEU A 322 -62.50 21.85 -24.20
CA LEU A 322 -62.88 21.64 -25.62
C LEU A 322 -64.40 21.72 -25.88
N ASN A 323 -65.24 21.69 -24.84
CA ASN A 323 -66.70 21.83 -25.00
C ASN A 323 -67.23 23.26 -24.87
N ASN A 324 -66.38 24.28 -24.69
CA ASN A 324 -66.81 25.67 -24.46
C ASN A 324 -66.28 26.71 -25.45
N THR A 325 -65.69 26.31 -26.58
CA THR A 325 -65.45 27.22 -27.71
C THR A 325 -66.31 26.81 -28.90
N ASN A 326 -67.62 27.07 -28.78
CA ASN A 326 -68.41 27.47 -29.94
C ASN A 326 -68.06 28.93 -30.24
N PHE A 327 -67.31 29.15 -31.30
CA PHE A 327 -67.34 30.40 -32.06
C PHE A 327 -67.69 30.06 -33.51
#